data_AF-A0AAN4W1B9-F1
#
_entry.id   AF-A0AAN4W1B9-F1
#
_cell.length_a   1.000
_cell.length_b   1.000
_cell.length_c   1.000
_cell.angle_alpha   90.00
_cell.angle_beta   90.00
_cell.angle_gamma   90.00
#
_symmetry.space_group_name_H-M   'P 1'
#
loop_
_entity.id
_entity.type
_entity.pdbx_description
1 polymer ?
#
loop_
_entity_poly.entity_id
_entity_poly.type
_entity_poly.pdbx_seq_one_letter_code
_entity_poly.pdbx_strand_id
1 'polypeptide(L)'
;MKTFFVRENDIIGRYSGAFFAIITLSFLIVLPAIAQVGNDDIENRLLLDTEVIYDSKTDHCTVQWDCVDESLTGKCIQYHNDQWYHFNAGSEPKLYLNIFDQHCRDLFGVQVVVLKGTPCQPETYQVLSCVSLETQNDIHIPLEDLVEGQNYLVNVDGYLEDFCQFKIQLSAEPIGLPVDQLQDVEVTSSQQGAMATMSWKLDQDLESPVREFQIYRRIQYSVKN
;
A
#
# COMPACT_ATOMS: atom_id res chain seq x y z
N MET A 1 68.18 37.50 -35.00
CA MET A 1 68.75 38.20 -36.17
C MET A 1 68.23 37.50 -37.43
N LYS A 2 67.66 38.29 -38.35
CA LYS A 2 67.23 37.96 -39.72
C LYS A 2 66.08 36.96 -39.91
N THR A 3 64.91 37.58 -40.06
CA THR A 3 63.83 37.24 -41.01
C THR A 3 64.38 36.83 -42.37
N PHE A 4 63.73 35.86 -43.03
CA PHE A 4 63.63 35.81 -44.49
C PHE A 4 62.22 35.37 -44.90
N PHE A 5 61.62 36.20 -45.75
CA PHE A 5 60.44 35.91 -46.55
C PHE A 5 60.90 35.36 -47.91
N VAL A 6 60.13 34.44 -48.50
CA VAL A 6 60.03 34.29 -49.96
C VAL A 6 58.56 34.13 -50.36
N ARG A 7 58.24 34.86 -51.42
CA ARG A 7 56.97 35.07 -52.13
C ARG A 7 56.50 33.87 -52.95
N GLU A 8 55.18 33.64 -52.88
CA GLU A 8 54.17 33.84 -53.94
C GLU A 8 54.25 33.10 -55.30
N ASN A 9 53.04 32.80 -55.80
CA ASN A 9 52.61 32.25 -57.10
C ASN A 9 52.47 30.71 -57.16
N ASP A 10 51.42 30.10 -57.69
CA ASP A 10 50.16 30.57 -58.29
C ASP A 10 49.16 29.39 -58.31
N ILE A 11 47.91 29.70 -57.96
CA ILE A 11 46.62 29.34 -58.60
C ILE A 11 46.31 27.87 -59.02
N ILE A 12 45.06 27.50 -58.67
CA ILE A 12 44.08 26.60 -59.32
C ILE A 12 43.82 25.27 -58.61
N GLY A 13 42.64 25.16 -57.97
CA GLY A 13 42.05 23.88 -57.56
C GLY A 13 40.77 24.03 -56.73
N ARG A 14 39.63 24.22 -57.40
CA ARG A 14 38.25 24.16 -56.84
C ARG A 14 37.99 22.85 -56.08
N TYR A 15 37.34 22.92 -54.90
CA TYR A 15 36.21 22.07 -54.43
C TYR A 15 35.61 22.77 -53.19
N SER A 16 34.52 23.54 -53.32
CA SER A 16 33.11 23.14 -53.09
C SER A 16 32.89 22.31 -51.83
N GLY A 17 32.19 22.89 -50.83
CA GLY A 17 31.59 22.11 -49.73
C GLY A 17 31.49 22.82 -48.39
N ALA A 18 30.96 24.05 -48.34
CA ALA A 18 30.54 24.64 -47.07
C ALA A 18 29.21 24.01 -46.64
N PHE A 19 29.26 22.94 -45.84
CA PHE A 19 28.10 22.46 -45.08
C PHE A 19 28.20 23.00 -43.65
N PHE A 20 27.41 24.05 -43.39
CA PHE A 20 27.11 24.56 -42.06
C PHE A 20 26.41 23.45 -41.27
N ALA A 21 27.08 22.90 -40.27
CA ALA A 21 26.48 22.00 -39.29
C ALA A 21 25.62 22.83 -38.32
N ILE A 22 24.32 22.90 -38.57
CA ILE A 22 23.35 23.36 -37.59
C ILE A 22 23.12 22.18 -36.63
N ILE A 23 23.79 22.21 -35.48
CA ILE A 23 23.51 21.31 -34.36
C ILE A 23 22.19 21.77 -33.73
N THR A 24 21.06 21.28 -34.23
CA THR A 24 19.79 21.31 -33.49
C THR A 24 19.91 20.31 -32.35
N LEU A 25 20.23 20.81 -31.16
CA LEU A 25 20.20 20.06 -29.90
C LEU A 25 18.74 19.76 -29.57
N SER A 26 18.24 18.62 -30.08
CA SER A 26 16.95 18.06 -29.68
C SER A 26 17.04 17.63 -28.21
N PHE A 27 16.59 18.51 -27.32
CA PHE A 27 16.28 18.15 -25.94
C PHE A 27 15.13 17.14 -25.97
N LEU A 28 15.47 15.85 -25.96
CA LEU A 28 14.55 14.78 -25.63
C LEU A 28 14.13 15.00 -24.18
N ILE A 29 12.97 15.64 -23.99
CA ILE A 29 12.27 15.67 -22.71
C ILE A 29 11.84 14.23 -22.47
N VAL A 30 12.65 13.48 -21.72
CA VAL A 30 12.27 12.19 -21.17
C VAL A 30 11.26 12.49 -20.07
N LEU A 31 9.97 12.51 -20.42
CA LEU A 31 8.92 12.47 -19.42
C LEU A 31 9.05 11.11 -18.72
N PRO A 32 9.21 11.06 -17.39
CA PRO A 32 9.13 9.79 -16.68
C PRO A 32 7.72 9.24 -16.89
N ALA A 33 7.60 8.15 -17.64
CA ALA A 33 6.38 7.38 -17.67
C ALA A 33 6.23 6.75 -16.27
N ILE A 34 5.36 7.34 -15.45
CA ILE A 34 4.97 6.72 -14.18
C ILE A 34 4.06 5.55 -14.58
N ALA A 35 4.61 4.34 -14.55
CA ALA A 35 3.85 3.13 -14.82
C ALA A 35 2.84 2.91 -13.69
N GLN A 36 1.62 2.51 -14.06
CA GLN A 36 0.62 2.06 -13.09
C GLN A 36 1.16 0.85 -12.32
N VAL A 37 0.72 0.70 -11.08
CA VAL A 37 1.13 -0.42 -10.23
C VAL A 37 0.47 -1.67 -10.80
N GLY A 38 1.25 -2.70 -11.16
CA GLY A 38 0.74 -3.80 -11.98
C GLY A 38 -0.38 -4.64 -11.37
N ASN A 39 -0.66 -4.49 -10.07
CA ASN A 39 -1.76 -5.16 -9.39
C ASN A 39 -3.01 -4.26 -9.24
N ASP A 40 -3.11 -3.15 -9.97
CA ASP A 40 -4.36 -2.40 -10.15
C ASP A 40 -5.39 -3.17 -11.01
N ASP A 41 -4.92 -4.13 -11.80
CA ASP A 41 -5.73 -5.07 -12.58
C ASP A 41 -5.92 -6.40 -11.82
N ILE A 42 -7.17 -6.80 -11.60
CA ILE A 42 -7.48 -8.06 -10.93
C ILE A 42 -6.93 -9.28 -11.67
N GLU A 43 -6.75 -9.24 -12.98
CA GLU A 43 -6.13 -10.32 -13.75
C GLU A 43 -4.61 -10.41 -13.50
N ASN A 44 -3.99 -9.29 -13.11
CA ASN A 44 -2.57 -9.19 -12.74
C ASN A 44 -2.36 -9.04 -11.22
N ARG A 45 -3.40 -9.35 -10.43
CA ARG A 45 -3.37 -9.33 -8.97
C ARG A 45 -2.14 -10.04 -8.39
N LEU A 46 -1.60 -9.51 -7.31
CA LEU A 46 -0.40 -10.03 -6.68
C LEU A 46 -0.73 -11.26 -5.80
N LEU A 47 0.03 -12.35 -5.95
CA LEU A 47 -0.03 -13.48 -5.03
C LEU A 47 0.65 -13.11 -3.71
N LEU A 48 -0.08 -13.22 -2.61
CA LEU A 48 0.47 -13.13 -1.26
C LEU A 48 0.86 -14.53 -0.79
N ASP A 49 2.15 -14.84 -0.90
CA ASP A 49 2.71 -16.04 -0.28
C ASP A 49 2.74 -15.87 1.25
N THR A 50 2.33 -16.92 1.96
CA THR A 50 2.31 -16.89 3.44
C THR A 50 3.72 -16.60 3.98
N GLU A 51 3.78 -15.75 5.02
CA GLU A 51 4.98 -15.23 5.68
C GLU A 51 5.84 -14.27 4.84
N VAL A 52 5.47 -13.96 3.60
CA VAL A 52 6.21 -13.01 2.75
C VAL A 52 5.65 -11.60 2.90
N ILE A 53 6.55 -10.64 3.10
CA ILE A 53 6.21 -9.21 3.18
C ILE A 53 6.32 -8.59 1.78
N TYR A 54 5.29 -7.86 1.38
CA TYR A 54 5.25 -7.11 0.13
C TYR A 54 5.13 -5.61 0.43
N ASP A 55 5.95 -4.80 -0.24
CA ASP A 55 5.73 -3.36 -0.32
C ASP A 55 4.63 -3.07 -1.35
N SER A 56 3.67 -2.22 -0.97
CA SER A 56 2.55 -1.86 -1.83
C SER A 56 2.16 -0.40 -1.68
N LYS A 57 1.36 0.09 -2.64
CA LYS A 57 1.00 1.49 -2.73
C LYS A 57 -0.23 1.73 -3.61
N THR A 58 -1.14 2.59 -3.17
CA THR A 58 -2.38 2.91 -3.91
C THR A 58 -2.22 4.09 -4.89
N ASP A 59 -1.04 4.73 -4.92
CA ASP A 59 -0.78 5.84 -5.83
C ASP A 59 -0.71 5.40 -7.30
N HIS A 60 -1.39 6.15 -8.16
CA HIS A 60 -1.47 5.91 -9.61
C HIS A 60 -2.19 4.59 -9.98
N CYS A 61 -3.05 4.08 -9.08
CA CYS A 61 -3.97 2.98 -9.35
C CYS A 61 -5.33 3.50 -9.85
N THR A 62 -6.10 2.65 -10.52
CA THR A 62 -7.44 2.96 -11.03
C THR A 62 -8.38 1.81 -10.75
N VAL A 63 -9.67 2.11 -10.57
CA VAL A 63 -10.69 1.08 -10.33
C VAL A 63 -11.11 0.37 -11.60
N GLN A 64 -11.10 -0.96 -11.55
CA GLN A 64 -11.78 -1.81 -12.53
C GLN A 64 -13.25 -1.99 -12.14
N TRP A 65 -14.09 -1.04 -12.54
CA TRP A 65 -15.50 -0.96 -12.13
C TRP A 65 -16.31 -2.23 -12.41
N ASP A 66 -16.02 -2.95 -13.49
CA ASP A 66 -16.72 -4.21 -13.82
C ASP A 66 -16.37 -5.36 -12.86
N CYS A 67 -15.28 -5.24 -12.09
CA CYS A 67 -14.75 -6.30 -11.24
C CYS A 67 -15.01 -6.07 -9.75
N VAL A 68 -15.57 -4.92 -9.35
CA VAL A 68 -15.89 -4.61 -7.94
C VAL A 68 -17.35 -4.89 -7.62
N ASP A 69 -17.64 -5.24 -6.36
CA ASP A 69 -19.01 -5.23 -5.85
C ASP A 69 -19.35 -3.82 -5.33
N GLU A 70 -20.00 -3.01 -6.19
CA GLU A 70 -20.44 -1.66 -5.85
C GLU A 70 -21.45 -1.62 -4.69
N SER A 71 -22.06 -2.75 -4.32
CA SER A 71 -22.97 -2.79 -3.16
C SER A 71 -22.25 -2.61 -1.82
N LEU A 72 -20.91 -2.73 -1.80
CA LEU A 72 -20.05 -2.47 -0.64
C LEU A 72 -19.65 -0.99 -0.51
N THR A 73 -19.81 -0.22 -1.58
CA THR A 73 -19.51 1.22 -1.63
C THR A 73 -20.28 1.98 -0.56
N GLY A 74 -19.56 2.72 0.29
CA GLY A 74 -20.15 3.50 1.39
C GLY A 74 -20.62 2.69 2.59
N LYS A 75 -20.36 1.38 2.63
CA LYS A 75 -20.51 0.55 3.83
C LYS A 75 -19.19 0.35 4.54
N CYS A 76 -18.18 -0.09 3.78
CA CYS A 76 -16.87 -0.46 4.34
C CYS A 76 -15.71 -0.21 3.37
N ILE A 77 -16.01 0.02 2.08
CA ILE A 77 -15.03 0.44 1.10
C ILE A 77 -15.61 1.55 0.23
N GLN A 78 -14.76 2.43 -0.30
CA GLN A 78 -15.07 3.47 -1.28
C GLN A 78 -14.03 3.39 -2.38
N TYR A 79 -14.29 2.64 -3.45
CA TYR A 79 -13.29 2.38 -4.49
C TYR A 79 -12.88 3.66 -5.21
N HIS A 80 -11.58 3.92 -5.30
CA HIS A 80 -11.01 5.00 -6.13
C HIS A 80 -9.60 4.71 -6.65
N ASN A 81 -8.77 3.98 -5.89
CA ASN A 81 -7.37 3.69 -6.24
C ASN A 81 -6.93 2.31 -5.76
N ASP A 82 -7.78 1.32 -6.02
CA ASP A 82 -7.66 0.00 -5.44
C ASP A 82 -6.53 -0.86 -6.03
N GLN A 83 -6.13 -1.83 -5.25
CA GLN A 83 -5.13 -2.83 -5.56
C GLN A 83 -5.67 -4.22 -5.26
N TRP A 84 -5.43 -5.14 -6.18
CA TRP A 84 -5.87 -6.52 -6.09
C TRP A 84 -4.75 -7.47 -5.68
N TYR A 85 -5.08 -8.39 -4.81
CA TYR A 85 -4.24 -9.50 -4.40
C TYR A 85 -5.06 -10.78 -4.36
N HIS A 86 -4.36 -11.90 -4.26
CA HIS A 86 -4.96 -13.17 -3.92
C HIS A 86 -4.04 -14.01 -3.05
N PHE A 87 -4.63 -14.96 -2.34
CA PHE A 87 -3.88 -15.96 -1.59
C PHE A 87 -4.61 -17.31 -1.62
N ASN A 88 -3.86 -18.37 -1.33
CA ASN A 88 -4.41 -19.70 -1.08
C ASN A 88 -4.32 -19.98 0.43
N ALA A 89 -5.39 -20.49 1.03
CA ALA A 89 -5.38 -20.82 2.45
C ALA A 89 -4.45 -22.00 2.80
N GLY A 90 -4.01 -22.79 1.81
CA GLY A 90 -3.23 -23.99 2.06
C GLY A 90 -4.00 -24.94 2.97
N SER A 91 -3.38 -25.39 4.06
CA SER A 91 -4.02 -26.18 5.12
C SER A 91 -4.39 -25.36 6.36
N GLU A 92 -4.21 -24.04 6.34
CA GLU A 92 -4.40 -23.19 7.51
C GLU A 92 -5.88 -22.77 7.64
N PRO A 93 -6.58 -23.13 8.73
CA PRO A 93 -7.97 -22.73 8.94
C PRO A 93 -8.09 -21.26 9.39
N LYS A 94 -6.95 -20.66 9.77
CA LYS A 94 -6.87 -19.28 10.25
C LYS A 94 -5.56 -18.65 9.82
N LEU A 95 -5.65 -17.44 9.28
CA LEU A 95 -4.51 -16.59 8.93
C LEU A 95 -4.81 -15.16 9.35
N TYR A 96 -3.79 -14.31 9.30
CA TYR A 96 -3.89 -12.89 9.55
C TYR A 96 -3.40 -12.13 8.34
N LEU A 97 -4.22 -11.19 7.87
CA LEU A 97 -3.79 -10.18 6.91
C LEU A 97 -3.27 -8.97 7.68
N ASN A 98 -1.95 -8.81 7.67
CA ASN A 98 -1.28 -7.70 8.35
C ASN A 98 -1.07 -6.55 7.38
N ILE A 99 -1.41 -5.35 7.81
CA ILE A 99 -1.12 -4.08 7.13
C ILE A 99 -0.31 -3.22 8.10
N PHE A 100 0.89 -2.84 7.70
CA PHE A 100 1.82 -2.14 8.59
C PHE A 100 2.72 -1.17 7.81
N ASP A 101 3.45 -0.33 8.55
CA ASP A 101 4.36 0.68 7.98
C ASP A 101 3.64 1.60 6.97
N GLN A 102 2.43 2.03 7.33
CA GLN A 102 1.59 2.86 6.48
C GLN A 102 2.12 4.30 6.42
N HIS A 103 2.19 4.84 5.21
CA HIS A 103 2.55 6.22 4.89
C HIS A 103 1.54 6.77 3.90
N CYS A 104 0.52 7.43 4.43
CA CYS A 104 -0.58 8.01 3.66
C CYS A 104 -0.48 9.53 3.58
N ARG A 105 -1.04 10.12 2.53
CA ARG A 105 -1.04 11.57 2.30
C ARG A 105 -1.85 12.30 3.38
N ASP A 106 -3.08 11.84 3.65
CA ASP A 106 -4.03 12.51 4.54
C ASP A 106 -4.19 11.82 5.90
N LEU A 107 -3.39 10.78 6.12
CA LEU A 107 -3.27 10.00 7.36
C LEU A 107 -4.48 9.12 7.69
N PHE A 108 -5.36 8.87 6.72
CA PHE A 108 -6.60 8.11 6.90
C PHE A 108 -6.40 6.59 6.84
N GLY A 109 -5.25 6.13 6.33
CA GLY A 109 -4.95 4.71 6.21
C GLY A 109 -5.60 4.08 4.99
N VAL A 110 -5.63 2.75 4.96
CA VAL A 110 -6.30 1.99 3.91
C VAL A 110 -7.67 1.45 4.35
N GLN A 111 -8.41 0.91 3.40
CA GLN A 111 -9.63 0.13 3.56
C GLN A 111 -9.44 -1.18 2.80
N VAL A 112 -9.96 -2.27 3.35
CA VAL A 112 -9.68 -3.63 2.87
C VAL A 112 -10.97 -4.41 2.79
N VAL A 113 -11.15 -5.13 1.69
CA VAL A 113 -12.15 -6.20 1.60
C VAL A 113 -11.48 -7.51 1.21
N VAL A 114 -11.84 -8.59 1.92
CA VAL A 114 -11.41 -9.96 1.63
C VAL A 114 -12.62 -10.74 1.16
N LEU A 115 -12.48 -11.40 0.01
CA LEU A 115 -13.57 -12.02 -0.72
C LEU A 115 -13.25 -13.48 -1.06
N LYS A 116 -14.28 -14.32 -1.05
CA LYS A 116 -14.28 -15.59 -1.79
C LYS A 116 -15.11 -15.39 -3.05
N GLY A 117 -14.58 -15.82 -4.20
CA GLY A 117 -15.30 -15.74 -5.47
C GLY A 117 -14.37 -15.92 -6.66
N THR A 118 -14.92 -15.79 -7.86
CA THR A 118 -14.17 -15.84 -9.11
C THR A 118 -13.71 -14.43 -9.49
N PRO A 119 -12.41 -14.20 -9.80
CA PRO A 119 -11.92 -12.88 -10.23
C PRO A 119 -12.81 -12.26 -11.32
N CYS A 120 -13.12 -10.97 -11.15
CA CYS A 120 -13.95 -10.16 -12.04
C CYS A 120 -15.35 -10.76 -12.32
N GLN A 121 -15.93 -11.45 -11.34
CA GLN A 121 -17.32 -11.90 -11.34
C GLN A 121 -17.98 -11.50 -10.03
N PRO A 122 -18.35 -10.21 -9.86
CA PRO A 122 -18.85 -9.67 -8.59
C PRO A 122 -20.06 -10.41 -8.03
N GLU A 123 -20.91 -10.99 -8.88
CA GLU A 123 -22.06 -11.79 -8.50
C GLU A 123 -21.71 -13.08 -7.72
N THR A 124 -20.45 -13.51 -7.78
CA THR A 124 -19.94 -14.68 -7.06
C THR A 124 -19.29 -14.32 -5.73
N TYR A 125 -19.09 -13.04 -5.45
CA TYR A 125 -18.33 -12.59 -4.29
C TYR A 125 -19.09 -12.84 -3.00
N GLN A 126 -18.36 -13.38 -2.03
CA GLN A 126 -18.78 -13.58 -0.65
C GLN A 126 -17.77 -12.85 0.23
N VAL A 127 -18.23 -11.85 0.98
CA VAL A 127 -17.39 -11.06 1.88
C VAL A 127 -16.99 -11.89 3.09
N LEU A 128 -15.69 -12.05 3.29
CA LEU A 128 -15.11 -12.63 4.51
C LEU A 128 -14.85 -11.54 5.55
N SER A 129 -14.26 -10.43 5.12
CA SER A 129 -13.95 -9.29 5.96
C SER A 129 -14.08 -8.02 5.13
N CYS A 130 -14.53 -6.94 5.75
CA CYS A 130 -14.58 -5.62 5.12
C CYS A 130 -14.38 -4.54 6.18
N VAL A 131 -13.27 -3.81 6.07
CA VAL A 131 -12.85 -2.90 7.14
C VAL A 131 -12.23 -1.62 6.58
N SER A 132 -12.64 -0.49 7.12
CA SER A 132 -11.96 0.81 6.95
C SER A 132 -11.08 1.04 8.17
N LEU A 133 -9.77 1.23 7.99
CA LEU A 133 -8.85 1.29 9.14
C LEU A 133 -8.93 2.60 9.90
N GLU A 134 -9.20 3.70 9.19
CA GLU A 134 -9.25 5.07 9.73
C GLU A 134 -7.99 5.47 10.53
N THR A 135 -6.87 4.80 10.26
CA THR A 135 -5.60 4.93 10.98
C THR A 135 -4.43 4.38 10.17
N GLN A 136 -3.22 4.86 10.48
CA GLN A 136 -1.96 4.34 9.93
C GLN A 136 -1.22 3.42 10.91
N ASN A 137 -1.87 3.03 12.02
CA ASN A 137 -1.27 2.05 12.92
C ASN A 137 -1.03 0.73 12.17
N ASP A 138 -0.02 -0.01 12.62
CA ASP A 138 0.13 -1.41 12.24
C ASP A 138 -1.07 -2.18 12.79
N ILE A 139 -1.74 -2.92 11.93
CA ILE A 139 -2.97 -3.65 12.24
C ILE A 139 -3.00 -5.02 11.58
N HIS A 140 -3.81 -5.91 12.16
CA HIS A 140 -4.11 -7.21 11.58
C HIS A 140 -5.62 -7.44 11.46
N ILE A 141 -5.99 -8.10 10.37
CA ILE A 141 -7.36 -8.55 10.09
C ILE A 141 -7.37 -10.08 10.23
N PRO A 142 -8.06 -10.65 11.24
CA PRO A 142 -8.16 -12.10 11.37
C PRO A 142 -9.03 -12.67 10.24
N LEU A 143 -8.54 -13.73 9.59
CA LEU A 143 -9.25 -14.48 8.56
C LEU A 143 -9.49 -15.89 9.10
N GLU A 144 -10.71 -16.14 9.56
CA GLU A 144 -11.11 -17.39 10.21
C GLU A 144 -11.97 -18.26 9.28
N ASP A 145 -12.16 -19.52 9.68
CA ASP A 145 -12.94 -20.52 8.94
C ASP A 145 -12.51 -20.67 7.47
N LEU A 146 -11.20 -20.56 7.22
CA LEU A 146 -10.65 -20.72 5.89
C LEU A 146 -10.78 -22.16 5.41
N VAL A 147 -11.17 -22.32 4.15
CA VAL A 147 -11.35 -23.62 3.52
C VAL A 147 -10.03 -24.07 2.91
N GLU A 148 -9.62 -25.30 3.23
CA GLU A 148 -8.38 -25.89 2.72
C GLU A 148 -8.29 -25.79 1.19
N GLY A 149 -7.16 -25.27 0.70
CA GLY A 149 -6.87 -25.10 -0.73
C GLY A 149 -7.70 -24.03 -1.44
N GLN A 150 -8.60 -23.33 -0.76
CA GLN A 150 -9.42 -22.27 -1.35
C GLN A 150 -8.58 -21.03 -1.64
N ASN A 151 -8.80 -20.45 -2.82
CA ASN A 151 -8.25 -19.14 -3.15
C ASN A 151 -9.23 -18.03 -2.73
N TYR A 152 -8.66 -16.96 -2.21
CA TYR A 152 -9.38 -15.75 -1.78
C TYR A 152 -8.79 -14.54 -2.48
N LEU A 153 -9.60 -13.50 -2.64
CA LEU A 153 -9.23 -12.21 -3.20
C LEU A 153 -9.12 -11.19 -2.08
N VAL A 154 -8.18 -10.27 -2.20
CA VAL A 154 -8.05 -9.12 -1.33
C VAL A 154 -8.06 -7.88 -2.21
N ASN A 155 -8.86 -6.89 -1.84
CA ASN A 155 -8.84 -5.58 -2.45
C ASN A 155 -8.51 -4.55 -1.37
N VAL A 156 -7.48 -3.75 -1.63
CA VAL A 156 -7.00 -2.70 -0.72
C VAL A 156 -7.08 -1.38 -1.45
N ASP A 157 -7.63 -0.37 -0.80
CA ASP A 157 -7.83 0.97 -1.35
C ASP A 157 -7.51 2.02 -0.26
N GLY A 158 -7.16 3.25 -0.62
CA GLY A 158 -6.94 4.31 0.36
C GLY A 158 -8.24 4.84 0.99
N TYR A 159 -8.34 4.92 2.30
CA TYR A 159 -9.57 5.40 2.95
C TYR A 159 -9.80 6.89 2.66
N LEU A 160 -11.03 7.28 2.29
CA LEU A 160 -11.41 8.67 1.96
C LEU A 160 -10.52 9.32 0.87
N GLU A 161 -10.30 8.60 -0.23
CA GLU A 161 -9.51 9.09 -1.37
C GLU A 161 -8.00 9.33 -1.05
N ASP A 162 -7.49 8.69 0.01
CA ASP A 162 -6.09 8.80 0.41
C ASP A 162 -5.17 7.97 -0.50
N PHE A 163 -3.91 8.37 -0.58
CA PHE A 163 -2.87 7.67 -1.32
C PHE A 163 -1.83 7.17 -0.32
N CYS A 164 -1.71 5.87 -0.20
CA CYS A 164 -0.91 5.22 0.82
C CYS A 164 0.21 4.39 0.20
N GLN A 165 1.38 4.40 0.86
CA GLN A 165 2.37 3.33 0.77
C GLN A 165 2.25 2.49 2.04
N PHE A 166 2.38 1.18 1.95
CA PHE A 166 2.23 0.28 3.09
C PHE A 166 2.92 -1.06 2.81
N LYS A 167 3.06 -1.86 3.86
CA LYS A 167 3.43 -3.28 3.76
C LYS A 167 2.24 -4.15 4.04
N ILE A 168 2.16 -5.25 3.29
CA ILE A 168 1.13 -6.28 3.44
C ILE A 168 1.78 -7.65 3.60
N GLN A 169 1.24 -8.45 4.51
CA GLN A 169 1.69 -9.82 4.74
C GLN A 169 0.50 -10.68 5.13
N LEU A 170 0.44 -11.88 4.58
CA LEU A 170 -0.41 -12.95 5.08
C LEU A 170 0.42 -13.87 5.97
N SER A 171 0.05 -14.10 7.21
CA SER A 171 0.83 -14.96 8.12
C SER A 171 -0.02 -15.70 9.14
N ALA A 172 0.57 -16.70 9.78
CA ALA A 172 -0.05 -17.41 10.90
C ALA A 172 -0.12 -16.56 12.18
N GLU A 173 0.76 -15.57 12.31
CA GLU A 173 0.83 -14.69 13.48
C GLU A 173 0.36 -13.26 13.16
N PRO A 174 -0.38 -12.61 14.07
CA PRO A 174 -0.81 -11.22 13.89
C PRO A 174 0.33 -10.23 14.13
N ILE A 175 0.33 -9.13 13.37
CA ILE A 175 1.21 -7.98 13.57
C ILE A 175 0.37 -6.74 13.86
N GLY A 176 0.73 -6.00 14.92
CA GLY A 176 0.05 -4.77 15.30
C GLY A 176 -1.29 -4.99 16.02
N LEU A 177 -2.16 -4.00 15.96
CA LEU A 177 -3.44 -3.99 16.68
C LEU A 177 -4.51 -4.78 15.93
N PRO A 178 -5.45 -5.47 16.62
CA PRO A 178 -6.60 -6.07 15.95
C PRO A 178 -7.45 -4.95 15.33
N VAL A 179 -7.94 -5.20 14.11
CA VAL A 179 -8.79 -4.24 13.41
C VAL A 179 -10.13 -4.03 14.10
N ASP A 180 -10.70 -5.11 14.65
CA ASP A 180 -11.85 -5.05 15.52
C ASP A 180 -11.36 -4.65 16.91
N GLN A 181 -11.55 -3.38 17.26
CA GLN A 181 -11.31 -2.93 18.63
C GLN A 181 -12.29 -3.63 19.57
N LEU A 182 -11.77 -4.57 20.35
CA LEU A 182 -12.47 -5.12 21.50
C LEU A 182 -12.67 -4.00 22.51
N GLN A 183 -13.87 -3.41 22.50
CA GLN A 183 -14.52 -2.64 23.57
C GLN A 183 -13.70 -1.50 24.18
N ASP A 184 -14.26 -0.29 24.25
CA ASP A 184 -13.67 0.78 25.04
C ASP A 184 -13.56 0.36 26.51
N VAL A 185 -12.34 0.06 26.95
CA VAL A 185 -12.05 -0.24 28.35
C VAL A 185 -11.82 1.08 29.07
N GLU A 186 -12.47 1.29 30.22
CA GLU A 186 -12.15 2.43 31.07
C GLU A 186 -10.70 2.32 31.57
N VAL A 187 -9.82 3.17 31.04
CA VAL A 187 -8.43 3.28 31.45
C VAL A 187 -8.25 4.51 32.32
N THR A 188 -7.72 4.31 33.52
CA THR A 188 -7.21 5.38 34.38
C THR A 188 -5.68 5.41 34.28
N SER A 189 -5.11 6.61 34.16
CA SER A 189 -3.66 6.77 34.10
C SER A 189 -3.20 7.90 35.03
N SER A 190 -2.06 7.72 35.67
CA SER A 190 -1.37 8.76 36.44
C SER A 190 0.11 8.79 36.13
N GLN A 191 0.73 9.95 36.27
CA GLN A 191 2.17 10.13 36.06
C GLN A 191 2.78 10.78 37.30
N GLN A 192 3.83 10.15 37.85
CA GLN A 192 4.62 10.70 38.93
C GLN A 192 6.09 10.72 38.52
N GLY A 193 6.57 11.89 38.08
CA GLY A 193 7.90 12.05 37.51
C GLY A 193 8.05 11.25 36.21
N ALA A 194 9.00 10.31 36.19
CA ALA A 194 9.25 9.42 35.04
C ALA A 194 8.40 8.14 35.06
N MET A 195 7.64 7.89 36.12
CA MET A 195 6.81 6.69 36.23
C MET A 195 5.38 6.98 35.75
N ALA A 196 4.91 6.20 34.79
CA ALA A 196 3.51 6.16 34.38
C ALA A 196 2.85 4.93 35.00
N THR A 197 1.71 5.13 35.65
CA THR A 197 0.86 4.03 36.14
C THR A 197 -0.42 4.03 35.32
N MET A 198 -0.77 2.88 34.77
CA MET A 198 -2.01 2.66 34.05
C MET A 198 -2.80 1.58 34.80
N SER A 199 -4.12 1.75 34.88
CA SER A 199 -5.02 0.80 35.51
C SER A 199 -6.30 0.77 34.72
N TRP A 200 -6.73 -0.41 34.33
CA TRP A 200 -7.94 -0.65 33.55
C TRP A 200 -8.75 -1.76 34.20
N LYS A 201 -10.04 -1.82 33.89
CA LYS A 201 -10.94 -2.85 34.40
C LYS A 201 -11.63 -3.52 33.22
N LEU A 202 -11.49 -4.83 33.13
CA LEU A 202 -12.19 -5.64 32.14
C LEU A 202 -13.58 -6.02 32.69
N ASP A 203 -14.55 -6.20 31.79
CA ASP A 203 -15.83 -6.79 32.17
C ASP A 203 -15.60 -8.24 32.66
N GLN A 204 -16.43 -8.72 33.60
CA GLN A 204 -16.26 -10.04 34.23
C GLN A 204 -16.17 -11.20 33.21
N ASP A 205 -16.85 -11.05 32.07
CA ASP A 205 -16.84 -12.05 30.99
C ASP A 205 -15.50 -12.09 30.23
N LEU A 206 -14.68 -11.04 30.34
CA LEU A 206 -13.37 -10.89 29.72
C LEU A 206 -12.20 -11.15 30.68
N GLU A 207 -12.42 -11.14 32.00
CA GLU A 207 -11.34 -11.37 32.99
C GLU A 207 -10.74 -12.78 32.92
N SER A 208 -11.54 -13.81 32.63
CA SER A 208 -11.05 -15.20 32.57
C SER A 208 -10.29 -15.59 31.29
N PRO A 209 -10.63 -15.11 30.08
CA PRO A 209 -9.89 -15.45 28.86
C PRO A 209 -8.60 -14.63 28.66
N VAL A 210 -8.45 -13.45 29.26
CA VAL A 210 -7.28 -12.58 29.03
C VAL A 210 -6.05 -13.11 29.77
N ARG A 211 -5.03 -13.53 29.01
CA ARG A 211 -3.77 -14.09 29.54
C ARG A 211 -2.60 -13.12 29.49
N GLU A 212 -2.70 -12.11 28.65
CA GLU A 212 -1.64 -11.14 28.40
C GLU A 212 -2.23 -9.78 28.05
N PHE A 213 -1.42 -8.73 28.22
CA PHE A 213 -1.74 -7.39 27.75
C PHE A 213 -0.49 -6.80 27.10
N GLN A 214 -0.70 -6.00 26.06
CA GLN A 214 0.35 -5.25 25.39
C GLN A 214 0.03 -3.76 25.46
N ILE A 215 1.02 -2.95 25.83
CA ILE A 215 0.88 -1.49 25.91
C ILE A 215 1.64 -0.89 24.74
N TYR A 216 0.91 -0.23 23.84
CA TYR A 216 1.49 0.47 22.71
C TYR A 216 1.57 1.96 22.99
N ARG A 217 2.71 2.57 22.65
CA ARG A 217 2.90 4.01 22.74
C ARG A 217 2.56 4.65 21.41
N ARG A 218 1.51 5.48 21.36
CA ARG A 218 1.24 6.31 20.18
C ARG A 218 2.31 7.39 20.05
N ILE A 219 3.03 7.40 18.93
CA ILE A 219 3.94 8.48 18.56
C ILE A 219 3.12 9.50 17.78
N GLN A 220 2.72 10.59 18.43
CA GLN A 220 2.10 11.72 17.73
C GLN A 220 3.20 12.61 17.15
N TYR A 221 3.30 12.66 15.83
CA TYR A 221 4.07 13.70 15.16
C TYR A 221 3.25 14.99 15.21
N SER A 222 3.73 15.99 15.96
CA SER A 222 3.15 17.33 15.88
C SER A 222 3.46 17.90 14.50
N VAL A 223 2.45 18.02 13.64
CA VAL A 223 2.56 18.89 12.47
C VAL A 223 2.72 20.30 13.02
N LYS A 224 3.93 20.84 12.94
CA LYS A 224 4.14 22.27 13.17
C LYS A 224 3.55 22.99 11.96
N ASN A 225 2.35 23.55 12.14
CA ASN A 225 1.82 24.59 11.24
C ASN A 225 2.72 25.82 11.27
#